data_AF-A0A3S0C1M6-F1
#
_entry.id   AF-A0A3S0C1M6-F1
#
_cell.length_a   1.000
_cell.length_b   1.000
_cell.length_c   1.000
_cell.angle_alpha   90.00
_cell.angle_beta   90.00
_cell.angle_gamma   90.00
#
_symmetry.space_group_name_H-M   'P 1'
#
loop_
_entity.id
_entity.type
_entity.pdbx_description
1 polymer ?
#
loop_
_entity_poly.entity_id
_entity_poly.type
_entity_poly.pdbx_seq_one_letter_code
_entity_poly.pdbx_strand_id
1 'polypeptide(L)'
;MQAYEIYQKMSNDVYILKNGGMLTDISGLHGEIWILEKTYSANQNTGVENIYTVDGYFGVIYQNDKTGEIVVVNGGTDVTALSEVSHNGIENNEMIKSLVSQQYNSARQIMQDALSLAAKHSGTVSSTGDSLGGALSQMQAVEFGVHSVTFNYQTFLGGALLK
;
A
#
# COMPACT_ATOMS: atom_id res chain seq x y z
N MET A 1 10.28 14.15 8.87
CA MET A 1 9.06 14.88 8.45
C MET A 1 8.84 14.81 6.94
N GLN A 2 9.86 14.95 6.08
CA GLN A 2 9.67 14.94 4.60
C GLN A 2 9.21 13.59 4.00
N ALA A 3 9.80 12.46 4.43
CA ALA A 3 9.36 11.14 3.97
C ALA A 3 7.86 10.87 4.27
N TYR A 4 7.33 11.50 5.32
CA TYR A 4 5.92 11.38 5.70
C TYR A 4 4.98 12.09 4.71
N GLU A 5 5.31 13.30 4.24
CA GLU A 5 4.46 14.06 3.32
C GLU A 5 4.35 13.39 1.95
N ILE A 6 5.47 12.90 1.41
CA ILE A 6 5.48 12.23 0.11
C ILE A 6 4.76 10.87 0.17
N TYR A 7 4.96 10.10 1.25
CA TYR A 7 4.22 8.85 1.45
C TYR A 7 2.73 9.10 1.64
N GLN A 8 2.32 10.18 2.33
CA GLN A 8 0.92 10.53 2.47
C GLN A 8 0.30 10.88 1.12
N LYS A 9 1.03 11.64 0.29
CA LYS A 9 0.59 11.93 -1.08
C LYS A 9 0.43 10.65 -1.89
N MET A 10 1.40 9.74 -1.85
CA MET A 10 1.32 8.43 -2.52
C MET A 10 0.11 7.61 -2.05
N SER A 11 -0.11 7.55 -0.73
CA SER A 11 -1.24 6.82 -0.12
C SER A 11 -2.60 7.44 -0.46
N ASN A 12 -2.67 8.75 -0.75
CA ASN A 12 -3.87 9.37 -1.29
C ASN A 12 -4.05 9.07 -2.79
N ASP A 13 -2.98 9.21 -3.57
CA ASP A 13 -3.03 9.06 -5.03
C ASP A 13 -3.36 7.63 -5.43
N VAL A 14 -2.95 6.60 -4.67
CA VAL A 14 -3.23 5.19 -5.00
C VAL A 14 -4.73 4.89 -5.19
N TYR A 15 -5.62 5.67 -4.56
CA TYR A 15 -7.08 5.57 -4.75
C TYR A 15 -7.55 5.96 -6.16
N ILE A 16 -6.73 6.66 -6.94
CA ILE A 16 -6.99 6.92 -8.36
C ILE A 16 -7.15 5.58 -9.12
N LEU A 17 -6.35 4.55 -8.77
CA LEU A 17 -6.42 3.23 -9.40
C LEU A 17 -7.75 2.53 -9.14
N LYS A 18 -8.31 2.69 -7.93
CA LYS A 18 -9.63 2.13 -7.55
C LYS A 18 -10.73 2.62 -8.48
N ASN A 19 -10.67 3.88 -8.89
CA ASN A 19 -11.65 4.52 -9.78
C ASN A 19 -11.30 4.35 -11.28
N GLY A 20 -10.34 3.49 -11.61
CA GLY A 20 -9.90 3.25 -12.99
C GLY A 20 -9.08 4.39 -13.60
N GLY A 21 -8.61 5.34 -12.78
CA GLY A 21 -7.71 6.40 -13.20
C GLY A 21 -6.27 5.93 -13.32
N MET A 22 -5.43 6.75 -13.94
CA MET A 22 -4.02 6.45 -14.19
C MET A 22 -3.13 7.24 -13.22
N LEU A 23 -2.15 6.55 -12.62
CA LEU A 23 -1.08 7.17 -11.86
C LEU A 23 0.05 7.63 -12.79
N THR A 24 0.83 8.58 -12.30
CA THR A 24 2.05 9.07 -12.96
C THR A 24 3.17 9.19 -11.94
N ASP A 25 4.36 9.54 -12.43
CA ASP A 25 5.48 9.95 -11.59
C ASP A 25 5.10 11.12 -10.68
N ILE A 26 5.74 11.19 -9.52
CA ILE A 26 5.52 12.24 -8.52
C ILE A 26 6.79 13.05 -8.32
N SER A 27 6.72 14.36 -8.52
CA SER A 27 7.81 15.26 -8.14
C SER A 27 7.89 15.38 -6.62
N GLY A 28 9.05 15.06 -6.07
CA GLY A 28 9.35 15.24 -4.65
C GLY A 28 9.79 16.67 -4.31
N LEU A 29 9.86 16.95 -3.01
CA LEU A 29 10.07 18.32 -2.50
C LEU A 29 11.51 18.82 -2.64
N HIS A 30 12.47 17.94 -2.92
CA HIS A 30 13.88 18.27 -3.09
C HIS A 30 14.37 18.02 -4.52
N GLY A 31 13.44 18.05 -5.47
CA GLY A 31 13.69 17.89 -6.90
C GLY A 31 14.09 16.48 -7.30
N GLU A 32 13.83 15.48 -6.45
CA GLU A 32 13.75 14.08 -6.84
C GLU A 32 12.44 13.80 -7.61
N ILE A 33 12.44 12.73 -8.39
CA ILE A 33 11.28 12.18 -9.06
C ILE A 33 11.05 10.78 -8.50
N TRP A 34 9.81 10.52 -8.09
CA TRP A 34 9.34 9.20 -7.74
C TRP A 34 8.71 8.57 -8.98
N ILE A 35 9.49 7.70 -9.62
CA ILE A 35 9.16 7.02 -10.86
C ILE A 35 8.12 5.94 -10.58
N LEU A 36 7.05 5.93 -11.35
CA LEU A 36 6.02 4.89 -11.30
C LEU A 36 6.52 3.62 -12.00
N GLU A 37 6.79 2.57 -11.21
CA GLU A 37 7.38 1.33 -11.73
C GLU A 37 6.32 0.30 -12.11
N LYS A 38 5.32 0.10 -11.23
CA LYS A 38 4.32 -0.96 -11.41
C LYS A 38 3.02 -0.64 -10.69
N THR A 39 1.90 -1.00 -11.31
CA THR A 39 0.56 -0.90 -10.71
C THR A 39 -0.08 -2.28 -10.55
N TYR A 40 -0.82 -2.47 -9.46
CA TYR A 40 -1.69 -3.60 -9.21
C TYR A 40 -3.11 -3.07 -9.12
N SER A 41 -4.04 -3.61 -9.90
CA SER A 41 -5.40 -3.09 -9.94
C SER A 41 -6.39 -4.11 -10.49
N ALA A 42 -7.62 -4.09 -9.98
CA ALA A 42 -8.74 -4.81 -10.58
C ALA A 42 -9.24 -4.14 -11.87
N ASN A 43 -8.73 -2.96 -12.25
CA ASN A 43 -9.07 -2.25 -13.47
C ASN A 43 -7.96 -2.41 -14.51
N GLN A 44 -8.29 -2.87 -15.73
CA GLN A 44 -7.30 -3.16 -16.78
C GLN A 44 -6.68 -1.92 -17.47
N ASN A 45 -7.05 -0.70 -17.07
CA ASN A 45 -6.68 0.55 -17.77
C ASN A 45 -5.61 1.41 -17.06
N THR A 46 -4.77 0.85 -16.18
CA THR A 46 -3.74 1.62 -15.47
C THR A 46 -2.35 1.36 -16.09
N GLY A 47 -1.49 2.38 -16.20
CA GLY A 47 -0.30 2.38 -17.09
C GLY A 47 0.94 1.57 -16.65
N VAL A 48 2.04 1.78 -17.41
CA VAL A 48 3.45 1.32 -17.35
C VAL A 48 3.71 -0.18 -17.15
N GLU A 49 3.08 -0.84 -16.18
CA GLU A 49 2.94 -2.30 -16.07
C GLU A 49 1.77 -2.54 -15.09
N ASN A 50 0.66 -3.12 -15.56
CA ASN A 50 -0.53 -3.35 -14.75
C ASN A 50 -0.73 -4.83 -14.48
N ILE A 51 -0.65 -5.21 -13.21
CA ILE A 51 -0.93 -6.55 -12.73
C ILE A 51 -2.39 -6.59 -12.27
N TYR A 52 -3.21 -7.34 -13.01
CA TYR A 52 -4.60 -7.55 -12.67
C TYR A 52 -4.76 -8.35 -11.37
N THR A 53 -5.62 -7.89 -10.48
CA THR A 53 -5.91 -8.50 -9.17
C THR A 53 -7.39 -8.92 -9.10
N VAL A 54 -7.64 -10.18 -8.79
CA VAL A 54 -9.00 -10.75 -8.69
C VAL A 54 -9.63 -10.55 -7.31
N ASP A 55 -8.82 -10.25 -6.30
CA ASP A 55 -9.19 -10.11 -4.89
C ASP A 55 -9.59 -8.68 -4.50
N GLY A 56 -9.63 -7.77 -5.48
CA GLY A 56 -9.93 -6.35 -5.26
C GLY A 56 -8.77 -5.56 -4.64
N TYR A 57 -7.59 -6.15 -4.50
CA TYR A 57 -6.39 -5.43 -4.10
C TYR A 57 -6.01 -4.38 -5.16
N PHE A 58 -5.52 -3.23 -4.71
CA PHE A 58 -4.85 -2.29 -5.59
C PHE A 58 -3.67 -1.66 -4.88
N GLY A 59 -2.62 -1.35 -5.62
CA GLY A 59 -1.37 -0.86 -5.05
C GLY A 59 -0.39 -0.45 -6.14
N VAL A 60 0.71 0.17 -5.72
CA VAL A 60 1.70 0.71 -6.64
C VAL A 60 3.12 0.63 -6.07
N ILE A 61 4.10 0.51 -6.95
CA ILE A 61 5.52 0.63 -6.63
C ILE A 61 6.04 1.95 -7.21
N TYR A 62 6.65 2.77 -6.35
CA TYR A 62 7.42 3.94 -6.76
C TYR A 62 8.92 3.74 -6.47
N GLN A 63 9.78 4.28 -7.33
CA GLN A 63 11.22 4.34 -7.12
C GLN A 63 11.71 5.79 -7.07
N ASN A 64 12.49 6.15 -6.06
CA ASN A 64 13.19 7.42 -5.99
C ASN A 64 14.38 7.44 -6.97
N ASP A 65 14.38 8.38 -7.91
CA ASP A 65 15.42 8.50 -8.94
C ASP A 65 16.81 8.87 -8.41
N LYS A 66 16.89 9.49 -7.22
CA LYS A 66 18.15 9.91 -6.60
C LYS A 66 18.69 8.89 -5.61
N THR A 67 17.83 8.29 -4.79
CA THR A 67 18.26 7.39 -3.71
C THR A 67 18.14 5.91 -4.08
N GLY A 68 17.38 5.59 -5.14
CA GLY A 68 17.03 4.21 -5.48
C GLY A 68 16.07 3.56 -4.49
N GLU A 69 15.53 4.32 -3.52
CA GLU A 69 14.53 3.82 -2.58
C GLU A 69 13.28 3.37 -3.33
N ILE A 70 12.75 2.22 -2.94
CA ILE A 70 11.52 1.65 -3.48
C ILE A 70 10.44 1.69 -2.41
N VAL A 71 9.28 2.22 -2.77
CA VAL A 71 8.12 2.32 -1.90
C VAL A 71 6.97 1.52 -2.48
N VAL A 72 6.52 0.53 -1.71
CA VAL A 72 5.25 -0.15 -1.95
C VAL A 72 4.14 0.66 -1.30
N VAL A 73 3.13 1.03 -2.07
CA VAL A 73 1.96 1.75 -1.59
C VAL A 73 0.76 0.83 -1.72
N ASN A 74 0.21 0.40 -0.58
CA ASN A 74 -1.00 -0.41 -0.53
C ASN A 74 -2.23 0.48 -0.52
N GLY A 75 -3.15 0.24 -1.45
CA GLY A 75 -4.46 0.86 -1.45
C GLY A 75 -5.34 0.36 -0.31
N GLY A 76 -6.06 1.27 0.35
CA GLY A 76 -7.07 0.90 1.34
C GLY A 76 -8.45 0.67 0.70
N THR A 77 -9.30 -0.12 1.35
CA THR A 77 -10.73 -0.17 0.98
C THR A 77 -11.50 0.93 1.72
N ASP A 78 -12.58 1.46 1.12
CA ASP A 78 -13.50 2.36 1.82
C ASP A 78 -14.26 1.57 2.89
N VAL A 79 -13.71 1.56 4.09
CA VAL A 79 -14.34 1.04 5.31
C VAL A 79 -15.41 1.99 5.85
N THR A 80 -15.60 3.16 5.25
CA THR A 80 -16.68 4.12 5.55
C THR A 80 -18.06 3.52 5.26
N ALA A 81 -18.22 2.74 4.19
CA ALA A 81 -19.44 1.96 3.95
C ALA A 81 -19.70 0.89 5.03
N LEU A 82 -18.67 0.45 5.76
CA LEU A 82 -18.77 -0.50 6.87
C LEU A 82 -19.07 0.20 8.21
N SER A 83 -18.77 1.50 8.31
CA SER A 83 -19.12 2.32 9.48
C SER A 83 -20.63 2.59 9.60
N GLU A 84 -21.36 2.59 8.48
CA GLU A 84 -22.84 2.74 8.50
C GLU A 84 -23.57 1.45 8.91
N VAL A 85 -22.92 0.28 8.79
CA VAL A 85 -23.52 -1.03 9.12
C VAL A 85 -23.24 -1.46 10.57
N SER A 86 -22.20 -0.92 11.20
CA SER A 86 -21.81 -1.30 12.57
C SER A 86 -22.41 -0.38 13.63
N HIS A 87 -23.52 -0.79 14.25
CA HIS A 87 -23.94 -0.22 15.52
C HIS A 87 -23.11 -0.73 16.73
N ASN A 88 -22.20 -1.73 16.55
CA ASN A 88 -21.61 -2.47 17.67
C ASN A 88 -20.08 -2.71 17.64
N GLY A 89 -19.30 -2.20 16.68
CA GLY A 89 -17.82 -2.16 16.72
C GLY A 89 -17.05 -3.49 16.60
N ILE A 90 -17.67 -4.63 16.97
CA ILE A 90 -17.06 -5.97 16.93
C ILE A 90 -17.10 -6.57 15.51
N GLU A 91 -18.17 -6.34 14.76
CA GLU A 91 -18.34 -6.85 13.39
C GLU A 91 -17.34 -6.24 12.40
N ASN A 92 -16.89 -5.01 12.65
CA ASN A 92 -15.91 -4.34 11.79
C ASN A 92 -14.55 -5.02 11.83
N ASN A 93 -14.10 -5.49 13.00
CA ASN A 93 -12.74 -6.06 13.12
C ASN A 93 -12.64 -7.40 12.38
N GLU A 94 -13.63 -8.29 12.52
CA GLU A 94 -13.63 -9.57 11.80
C GLU A 94 -13.77 -9.38 10.28
N MET A 95 -14.55 -8.38 9.84
CA MET A 95 -14.65 -8.06 8.42
C MET A 95 -13.34 -7.49 7.86
N ILE A 96 -12.69 -6.56 8.59
CA ILE A 96 -11.37 -6.05 8.23
C ILE A 96 -10.37 -7.20 8.15
N LYS A 97 -10.36 -8.13 9.12
CA LYS A 97 -9.49 -9.32 9.09
C LYS A 97 -9.72 -10.20 7.88
N SER A 98 -10.97 -10.40 7.49
CA SER A 98 -11.33 -11.16 6.30
C SER A 98 -10.82 -10.47 5.03
N LEU A 99 -11.02 -9.15 4.89
CA LEU A 99 -10.55 -8.37 3.74
C LEU A 99 -9.02 -8.32 3.65
N VAL A 100 -8.34 -8.09 4.78
CA VAL A 100 -6.87 -8.17 4.87
C VAL A 100 -6.41 -9.54 4.37
N SER A 101 -6.99 -10.62 4.88
CA SER A 101 -6.59 -11.99 4.52
C SER A 101 -6.82 -12.30 3.05
N GLN A 102 -7.92 -11.78 2.46
CA GLN A 102 -8.23 -11.95 1.05
C GLN A 102 -7.21 -11.24 0.14
N GLN A 103 -6.88 -9.99 0.47
CA GLN A 103 -5.97 -9.16 -0.33
C GLN A 103 -4.48 -9.39 -0.03
N TYR A 104 -4.16 -10.13 1.03
CA TYR A 104 -2.78 -10.29 1.46
C TYR A 104 -1.92 -11.01 0.42
N ASN A 105 -2.47 -11.93 -0.37
CA ASN A 105 -1.69 -12.61 -1.40
C ASN A 105 -1.19 -11.63 -2.48
N SER A 106 -2.04 -10.72 -2.96
CA SER A 106 -1.62 -9.68 -3.90
C SER A 106 -0.71 -8.64 -3.25
N ALA A 107 -0.98 -8.25 -1.99
CA ALA A 107 -0.06 -7.40 -1.22
C ALA A 107 1.32 -8.05 -1.05
N ARG A 108 1.37 -9.35 -0.83
CA ARG A 108 2.62 -10.11 -0.72
C ARG A 108 3.37 -10.13 -2.05
N GLN A 109 2.65 -10.33 -3.16
CA GLN A 109 3.24 -10.34 -4.50
C GLN A 109 3.88 -9.00 -4.86
N ILE A 110 3.20 -7.86 -4.64
CA ILE A 110 3.79 -6.55 -4.92
C ILE A 110 5.06 -6.30 -4.10
N MET A 111 5.12 -6.80 -2.87
CA MET A 111 6.31 -6.66 -2.03
C MET A 111 7.48 -7.50 -2.56
N GLN A 112 7.21 -8.70 -3.06
CA GLN A 112 8.22 -9.55 -3.71
C GLN A 112 8.75 -8.92 -5.00
N ASP A 113 7.87 -8.30 -5.79
CA ASP A 113 8.24 -7.55 -6.99
C ASP A 113 9.12 -6.34 -6.63
N ALA A 114 8.76 -5.59 -5.57
CA ALA A 114 9.55 -4.47 -5.07
C ALA A 114 10.93 -4.89 -4.55
N LEU A 115 11.02 -5.99 -3.79
CA LEU A 115 12.30 -6.55 -3.34
C LEU A 115 13.17 -6.98 -4.53
N SER A 116 12.57 -7.56 -5.56
CA SER A 116 13.26 -7.95 -6.78
C SER A 116 13.78 -6.73 -7.56
N LEU A 117 13.02 -5.63 -7.58
CA LEU A 117 13.44 -4.37 -8.18
C LEU A 117 14.58 -3.73 -7.38
N ALA A 118 14.47 -3.69 -6.05
CA ALA A 118 15.49 -3.12 -5.17
C ALA A 118 16.83 -3.87 -5.28
N ALA A 119 16.78 -5.19 -5.41
CA ALA A 119 17.97 -6.02 -5.62
C ALA A 119 18.74 -5.67 -6.91
N LYS A 120 18.04 -5.22 -7.97
CA LYS A 120 18.68 -4.77 -9.22
C LYS A 120 19.36 -3.41 -9.07
N HIS A 121 18.84 -2.54 -8.20
CA HIS A 121 19.29 -1.17 -8.04
C HIS A 121 20.08 -0.91 -6.75
N SER A 122 20.33 -1.95 -5.93
CA SER A 122 20.91 -1.81 -4.57
C SER A 122 20.14 -0.83 -3.69
N GLY A 123 18.82 -0.74 -3.89
CA GLY A 123 17.91 0.15 -3.17
C GLY A 123 17.39 -0.45 -1.86
N THR A 124 16.80 0.39 -1.02
CA THR A 124 16.00 -0.04 0.14
C THR A 124 14.54 -0.18 -0.23
N VAL A 125 13.80 -1.03 0.49
CA VAL A 125 12.35 -1.16 0.33
C VAL A 125 11.63 -0.65 1.59
N SER A 126 10.61 0.17 1.36
CA SER A 126 9.67 0.67 2.37
C SER A 126 8.24 0.36 1.95
N SER A 127 7.31 0.32 2.90
CA SER A 127 5.88 0.12 2.64
C SER A 127 5.00 1.18 3.31
N THR A 128 3.99 1.65 2.60
CA THR A 128 3.04 2.65 3.09
C THR A 128 1.60 2.36 2.65
N GLY A 129 0.64 2.95 3.37
CA GLY A 129 -0.78 2.81 3.06
C GLY A 129 -1.69 3.42 4.10
N ASP A 130 -2.93 3.67 3.68
CA ASP A 130 -4.01 4.23 4.50
C ASP A 130 -5.04 3.15 4.85
N SER A 131 -5.66 3.24 6.04
CA SER A 131 -6.76 2.35 6.45
C SER A 131 -6.35 0.86 6.33
N LEU A 132 -7.05 0.07 5.52
CA LEU A 132 -6.71 -1.33 5.18
C LEU A 132 -5.30 -1.45 4.58
N GLY A 133 -4.89 -0.49 3.73
CA GLY A 133 -3.55 -0.47 3.13
C GLY A 133 -2.45 -0.35 4.18
N GLY A 134 -2.71 0.42 5.24
CA GLY A 134 -1.80 0.49 6.40
C GLY A 134 -1.66 -0.84 7.13
N ALA A 135 -2.75 -1.60 7.29
CA ALA A 135 -2.68 -2.94 7.90
C ALA A 135 -1.86 -3.92 7.04
N LEU A 136 -2.05 -3.90 5.71
CA LEU A 136 -1.24 -4.69 4.77
C LEU A 136 0.24 -4.30 4.85
N SER A 137 0.56 -3.01 4.94
CA SER A 137 1.93 -2.52 5.09
C SER A 137 2.61 -3.01 6.39
N GLN A 138 1.88 -3.06 7.51
CA GLN A 138 2.42 -3.60 8.76
C GLN A 138 2.68 -5.11 8.68
N MET A 139 1.79 -5.86 8.05
CA MET A 139 2.00 -7.29 7.82
C MET A 139 3.24 -7.53 6.94
N GLN A 140 3.41 -6.74 5.87
CA GLN A 140 4.61 -6.79 5.04
C GLN A 140 5.87 -6.45 5.83
N ALA A 141 5.83 -5.43 6.71
CA ALA A 141 6.97 -5.05 7.54
C ALA A 141 7.40 -6.22 8.45
N VAL A 142 6.44 -6.95 9.03
CA VAL A 142 6.71 -8.13 9.86
C VAL A 142 7.23 -9.31 9.03
N GLU A 143 6.62 -9.62 7.89
CA GLU A 143 7.02 -10.77 7.07
C GLU A 143 8.39 -10.57 6.39
N PHE A 144 8.64 -9.37 5.86
CA PHE A 144 9.80 -9.10 4.99
C PHE A 144 10.90 -8.27 5.68
N GLY A 145 10.68 -7.77 6.89
CA GLY A 145 11.65 -6.96 7.61
C GLY A 145 11.89 -5.57 6.99
N VAL A 146 10.90 -5.01 6.29
CA VAL A 146 10.97 -3.69 5.64
C VAL A 146 10.43 -2.58 6.54
N HIS A 147 10.89 -1.35 6.32
CA HIS A 147 10.35 -0.18 7.04
C HIS A 147 8.92 0.12 6.58
N SER A 148 8.05 0.56 7.50
CA SER A 148 6.69 0.96 7.15
C SER A 148 6.22 2.23 7.86
N VAL A 149 5.51 3.08 7.11
CA VAL A 149 4.82 4.27 7.61
C VAL A 149 3.36 4.14 7.20
N THR A 150 2.43 4.33 8.13
CA THR A 150 1.00 4.10 7.87
C THR A 150 0.16 5.25 8.39
N PHE A 151 -0.90 5.62 7.66
CA PHE A 151 -1.79 6.72 8.06
C PHE A 151 -3.20 6.19 8.35
N ASN A 152 -3.82 6.70 9.43
CA ASN A 152 -5.17 6.30 9.86
C ASN A 152 -5.40 4.77 9.85
N TYR A 153 -4.40 3.99 10.25
CA TYR A 153 -4.48 2.54 10.19
C TYR A 153 -5.38 2.00 11.31
N GLN A 154 -6.19 1.00 10.98
CA GLN A 154 -6.94 0.24 11.98
C GLN A 154 -5.98 -0.76 12.63
N THR A 155 -5.78 -0.65 13.94
CA THR A 155 -4.88 -1.53 14.69
C THR A 155 -5.35 -2.98 14.59
N PHE A 156 -4.72 -3.77 13.70
CA PHE A 156 -4.93 -5.21 13.59
C PHE A 156 -4.38 -5.97 14.81
N LEU A 157 -3.40 -5.37 15.51
CA LEU A 157 -2.69 -5.93 16.66
C LEU A 157 -3.33 -5.57 18.02
N GLY A 158 -4.64 -5.41 18.07
CA GLY A 158 -5.38 -5.29 19.33
C GLY A 158 -5.43 -6.62 20.10
N GLY A 159 -4.34 -6.97 20.81
CA GLY A 159 -4.42 -7.90 21.95
C GLY A 159 -3.38 -9.04 22.04
N ALA A 160 -2.46 -9.23 21.10
CA ALA A 160 -1.60 -10.42 21.07
C ALA A 160 -0.11 -10.22 21.45
N LEU A 161 0.36 -8.99 21.69
CA LEU A 161 1.80 -8.73 21.93
C LEU A 161 2.10 -7.84 23.17
N LEU A 162 1.24 -7.90 24.18
CA LEU A 162 1.57 -7.46 25.54
C LEU A 162 1.09 -8.53 26.53
N LYS A 163 1.91 -9.57 26.71
CA LYS A 163 2.00 -10.35 27.95
C LYS A 163 3.46 -10.65 28.23
#